data_AF-A0AAF0V8Y7-F1
#
_entry.id   AF-A0AAF0V8Y7-F1
#
_cell.length_a   1.000
_cell.length_b   1.000
_cell.length_c   1.000
_cell.angle_alpha   90.00
_cell.angle_beta   90.00
_cell.angle_gamma   90.00
#
_symmetry.space_group_name_H-M   'P 1'
#
loop_
_entity.id
_entity.type
_entity.pdbx_description
1 polymer ?
#
loop_
_entity_poly.entity_id
_entity_poly.type
_entity_poly.pdbx_seq_one_letter_code
_entity_poly.pdbx_strand_id
1 'polypeptide(L)'
;MLDNDHCSCPVKCFRPDPVCGVDGKTYWCGCADARCAGVRVAKLGFCEVGNGGSAPVSGQVLLLLHIVWLILLGIFGLFGLL
;
A
#
# COMPACT_ATOMS: atom_id res chain seq x y z
N MET A 1 -30.17 -18.04 -3.54
CA MET A 1 -29.10 -18.93 -4.01
C MET A 1 -28.09 -18.02 -4.70
N LEU A 2 -27.27 -17.33 -3.88
CA LEU A 2 -25.78 -17.39 -3.87
C LEU A 2 -25.20 -17.02 -5.25
N ASP A 3 -24.70 -15.81 -5.46
CA ASP A 3 -23.58 -15.14 -4.76
C ASP A 3 -23.97 -13.73 -4.26
N ASN A 4 -23.53 -13.15 -3.14
CA ASN A 4 -22.25 -13.20 -2.44
C ASN A 4 -21.02 -12.94 -3.32
N ASP A 5 -21.16 -12.06 -4.32
CA ASP A 5 -19.99 -11.38 -4.87
C ASP A 5 -20.30 -9.90 -5.12
N HIS A 6 -19.38 -9.07 -4.67
CA HIS A 6 -19.43 -7.62 -4.66
C HIS A 6 -19.86 -7.06 -6.02
N CYS A 7 -20.72 -6.02 -6.04
CA CYS A 7 -21.14 -5.25 -7.22
C CYS A 7 -20.07 -5.26 -8.32
N SER A 8 -20.20 -6.15 -9.30
CA SER A 8 -19.12 -6.35 -10.27
C SER A 8 -19.09 -5.15 -11.20
N CYS A 9 -18.23 -4.17 -10.92
CA CYS A 9 -17.89 -3.16 -11.90
C CYS A 9 -16.64 -3.64 -12.64
N PRO A 10 -16.76 -4.15 -13.87
CA PRO A 10 -15.60 -4.55 -14.66
C PRO A 10 -14.90 -3.30 -15.18
N VAL A 11 -14.21 -2.57 -14.29
CA VAL A 11 -13.38 -1.43 -14.67
C VAL A 11 -12.10 -1.99 -15.27
N LYS A 12 -11.93 -1.78 -16.56
CA LYS A 12 -10.72 -2.14 -17.30
C LYS A 12 -10.05 -0.86 -17.76
N CYS A 13 -8.88 -0.56 -17.22
CA CYS A 13 -8.02 0.49 -17.74
C CYS A 13 -6.75 -0.13 -18.31
N PHE A 14 -6.42 0.21 -19.56
CA PHE A 14 -5.15 -0.19 -20.18
C PHE A 14 -4.00 0.72 -19.74
N ARG A 15 -4.31 1.99 -19.46
CA ARG A 15 -3.36 2.99 -18.96
C ARG A 15 -3.74 3.36 -17.52
N PRO A 16 -2.78 3.38 -16.58
CA PRO A 16 -3.05 3.84 -15.22
C PRO A 16 -3.41 5.33 -15.23
N ASP A 17 -4.51 5.65 -14.56
CA ASP A 17 -5.01 7.01 -14.31
C ASP A 17 -5.30 7.14 -12.81
N PRO A 18 -4.27 7.29 -11.96
CA PRO A 18 -4.42 7.20 -10.51
C PRO A 18 -5.22 8.39 -9.96
N VAL A 19 -6.16 8.12 -9.05
CA VAL A 19 -6.90 9.14 -8.30
C VAL A 19 -6.96 8.77 -6.82
N CYS A 20 -6.99 9.78 -5.95
CA CYS A 20 -7.10 9.60 -4.52
C CYS A 20 -8.56 9.75 -4.09
N GLY A 21 -9.12 8.68 -3.50
CA GLY A 21 -10.45 8.71 -2.91
C GLY A 21 -10.49 9.50 -1.60
N VAL A 22 -11.69 9.94 -1.21
CA VAL A 22 -11.93 10.55 0.12
C VAL A 22 -11.68 9.57 1.28
N ASP A 23 -11.55 8.28 0.98
CA ASP A 23 -11.21 7.20 1.92
C ASP A 23 -9.68 6.99 2.05
N GLY A 24 -8.86 7.78 1.36
CA GLY A 24 -7.40 7.67 1.38
C GLY A 24 -6.84 6.52 0.55
N LYS A 25 -7.68 5.82 -0.25
CA LYS A 25 -7.21 4.79 -1.19
C LYS A 25 -6.92 5.38 -2.55
N THR A 26 -5.86 4.87 -3.18
CA THR A 26 -5.54 5.18 -4.58
C THR A 26 -6.28 4.21 -5.50
N TYR A 27 -7.10 4.77 -6.38
CA TYR A 27 -7.82 4.06 -7.44
C TYR A 27 -7.05 4.19 -8.75
N TRP A 28 -6.77 3.08 -9.42
CA TRP A 28 -5.80 3.04 -10.52
C TRP A 28 -6.43 3.26 -11.90
N CYS A 29 -7.73 2.97 -12.01
CA CYS A 29 -8.50 3.19 -13.23
C CYS A 29 -9.32 4.49 -13.18
N GLY A 30 -8.86 5.46 -12.40
CA GLY A 30 -9.41 6.81 -12.34
C GLY A 30 -10.76 6.90 -11.64
N CYS A 31 -11.52 7.92 -12.01
CA CYS A 31 -12.82 8.22 -11.40
C CYS A 31 -13.84 7.08 -11.57
N ALA A 32 -13.73 6.25 -12.61
CA ALA A 32 -14.64 5.12 -12.85
C ALA A 32 -14.47 4.03 -11.79
N ASP A 33 -13.23 3.78 -11.38
CA ASP A 33 -12.84 2.84 -10.33
C ASP A 33 -13.30 3.33 -8.94
N ALA A 34 -13.04 4.61 -8.64
CA ALA A 34 -13.52 5.25 -7.41
C ALA A 34 -15.06 5.22 -7.32
N ARG A 35 -15.76 5.55 -8.41
CA ARG A 35 -17.22 5.52 -8.48
C ARG A 35 -17.78 4.10 -8.33
N CYS A 36 -17.10 3.09 -8.90
CA CYS A 36 -17.48 1.70 -8.70
C CYS A 36 -17.48 1.32 -7.21
N ALA A 37 -16.42 1.71 -6.50
CA ALA A 37 -16.32 1.48 -5.06
C ALA A 37 -17.25 2.37 -4.22
N GLY A 38 -18.09 3.21 -4.85
CA GLY A 38 -18.95 4.16 -4.16
C GLY A 38 -18.18 5.31 -3.50
N VAL A 39 -16.94 5.54 -3.89
CA VAL A 39 -16.03 6.53 -3.28
C VAL A 39 -15.91 7.76 -4.16
N ARG A 40 -15.99 8.93 -3.52
CA ARG A 40 -15.73 10.22 -4.19
C ARG A 40 -14.23 10.46 -4.32
N VAL A 41 -13.82 11.07 -5.42
CA VAL A 41 -12.42 11.48 -5.62
C VAL A 41 -12.14 12.77 -4.84
N ALA A 42 -11.09 12.76 -4.03
CA ALA A 42 -10.57 13.91 -3.30
C ALA A 42 -9.55 14.71 -4.12
N LYS A 43 -8.66 14.03 -4.85
CA LYS A 43 -7.56 14.64 -5.63
C LYS A 43 -7.20 13.75 -6.83
N LEU A 44 -6.78 14.36 -7.93
CA LEU A 44 -6.15 13.66 -9.05
C LEU A 44 -4.73 13.21 -8.69
N GLY A 45 -4.31 12.04 -9.14
CA GLY A 45 -3.06 11.41 -8.73
C GLY A 45 -3.20 10.53 -7.49
N PHE A 46 -2.07 10.00 -7.03
CA PHE A 46 -2.01 9.09 -5.88
C PHE A 46 -2.35 9.78 -4.57
N CYS A 47 -2.83 9.01 -3.59
CA CYS A 47 -2.89 9.49 -2.21
C CYS A 47 -1.49 9.68 -1.64
N GLU A 48 -1.33 10.72 -0.81
CA GLU A 48 -0.08 10.94 -0.09
C GLU A 48 0.11 9.81 0.93
N VAL A 49 1.28 9.18 0.93
CA VAL A 49 1.64 8.07 1.83
C VAL A 49 1.84 8.55 3.29
N GLY A 50 1.49 9.79 3.59
CA GLY A 50 1.50 10.35 4.93
C GLY A 50 0.09 10.68 5.41
N ASN A 51 -0.28 10.13 6.56
CA ASN A 51 -1.41 10.55 7.41
C ASN A 51 -2.75 9.79 7.32
N GLY A 52 -2.80 8.59 6.74
CA GLY A 52 -3.95 7.69 6.87
C GLY A 52 -3.51 6.22 6.90
N GLY A 53 -3.42 5.61 8.09
CA GLY A 53 -3.06 4.19 8.27
C GLY A 53 -3.97 3.27 7.44
N SER A 54 -3.54 2.11 6.93
CA SER A 54 -2.63 1.13 7.52
C SER A 54 -1.88 0.40 6.40
N ALA A 55 -0.69 0.88 6.02
CA ALA A 55 0.33 -0.09 5.64
C ALA A 55 0.72 -0.81 6.94
N PRO A 56 0.89 -2.15 6.96
CA PRO A 56 1.42 -2.79 8.14
C PRO A 56 2.84 -2.26 8.33
N VAL A 57 2.98 -1.33 9.27
CA VAL A 57 4.23 -0.95 9.94
C VAL A 57 4.93 -2.21 10.50
N SER A 58 4.27 -3.37 10.50
CA SER A 58 4.89 -4.67 10.74
C SER A 58 6.05 -5.00 9.78
N GLY A 59 6.00 -4.59 8.51
CA GLY A 59 7.08 -4.86 7.55
C GLY A 59 8.31 -3.98 7.75
N GLN A 60 8.10 -2.72 8.16
CA GLN A 60 9.18 -1.75 8.37
C GLN A 60 9.90 -2.01 9.71
N VAL A 61 9.17 -2.39 10.76
CA VAL A 61 9.75 -2.72 12.07
C VAL A 61 10.54 -4.03 12.01
N LEU A 62 10.01 -5.07 11.35
CA LEU A 62 10.73 -6.33 11.18
C LEU A 62 12.02 -6.13 10.38
N LEU A 63 11.99 -5.30 9.33
CA LEU A 63 13.17 -4.98 8.53
C LEU A 63 14.23 -4.26 9.36
N LEU A 64 13.84 -3.30 10.21
CA LEU A 64 14.76 -2.60 11.11
C LEU A 64 15.40 -3.54 12.13
N LEU A 65 14.60 -4.42 12.76
CA LEU A 65 15.13 -5.43 13.69
C LEU A 65 16.11 -6.39 12.99
N HIS A 66 15.79 -6.82 11.76
CA HIS A 66 16.66 -7.68 10.97
C HIS A 66 17.97 -6.97 10.60
N ILE A 67 17.93 -5.69 10.20
CA ILE A 67 19.13 -4.90 9.88
C ILE A 67 20.02 -4.73 11.12
N VAL A 68 19.45 -4.36 12.28
CA VAL A 68 20.21 -4.21 13.52
C VAL A 68 20.86 -5.53 13.94
N TRP A 69 20.13 -6.65 13.83
CA TRP A 69 20.66 -7.98 14.12
C TRP A 69 21.85 -8.35 13.23
N LEU A 70 21.75 -8.11 11.92
CA LEU A 70 22.85 -8.37 10.97
C LEU A 70 24.08 -7.51 11.26
N ILE A 71 23.89 -6.24 11.63
CA ILE A 71 25.00 -5.34 12.01
C ILE A 71 25.71 -5.87 13.26
N LEU A 72 24.95 -6.26 14.29
CA LEU A 72 25.52 -6.83 15.51
C LEU A 72 26.29 -8.12 15.20
N LEU A 73 25.69 -9.09 14.49
CA LEU A 73 26.38 -10.33 14.11
C LEU A 73 27.65 -10.07 13.28
N GLY A 74 27.60 -9.12 12.34
CA GLY A 74 28.75 -8.74 11.53
C GLY A 74 29.88 -8.12 12.36
N ILE A 75 29.56 -7.19 13.26
CA ILE A 75 30.53 -6.56 14.17
C ILE A 75 31.12 -7.61 15.12
N PHE A 76 30.29 -8.42 15.79
CA PHE A 76 30.78 -9.45 16.70
C PHE A 76 31.63 -10.52 15.99
N GLY A 77 31.27 -10.91 14.77
CA GLY A 77 32.06 -11.85 13.97
C GLY A 77 33.37 -11.24 13.48
N LEU A 78 33.37 -9.97 13.07
CA LEU A 78 34.56 -9.27 12.59
C LEU A 78 35.55 -8.99 13.72
N PHE A 79 35.08 -8.57 14.90
CA PHE A 79 35.91 -8.35 16.09
C PHE A 79 36.33 -9.64 16.78
N GLY A 80 35.62 -10.75 16.58
CA GLY A 80 35.99 -12.06 17.11
C GLY A 80 36.97 -12.86 16.24
N LEU A 81 37.17 -12.45 14.99
CA LEU A 81 38.10 -13.07 14.03
C LEU A 81 39.39 -12.26 13.83
N LEU A 82 39.48 -11.06 14.41
CA LEU A 82 40.69 -10.21 14.46
C LEU A 82 41.40 -10.38 15.82
#